data_AF-A0A511HAV3-F1
#
_entry.id   AF-A0A511HAV3-F1
#
_cell.length_a   1.000
_cell.length_b   1.000
_cell.length_c   1.000
_cell.angle_alpha   90.00
_cell.angle_beta   90.00
_cell.angle_gamma   90.00
#
_symmetry.space_group_name_H-M   'P 1'
#
loop_
_entity.id
_entity.type
_entity.pdbx_description
1 polymer ?
#
loop_
_entity_poly.entity_id
_entity_poly.type
_entity_poly.pdbx_seq_one_letter_code
_entity_poly.pdbx_strand_id
1 'polypeptide(L)'
;MAATLGLMACARQVPASATPTSTSTEPRAVRLLLDTPARETHTLTKLREDIEVDATEGERTPRVVATGQTPTLSLDGHRARLYGDAKGTLGIAVDNFLLLEVLDASGQVTRRATVGFTEAVHMGREQVDSVGRRAFNFEAGEVDITHLLPDSAPFQVRATALDTWGVGRVSDVYLLLAPGSRADNDDLRDQ
;
A
#
# COMPACT_ATOMS: atom_id res chain seq x y z
N MET A 1 57.06 -32.73 37.56
CA MET A 1 55.66 -32.95 37.98
C MET A 1 54.83 -31.76 37.52
N ALA A 2 53.78 -32.04 36.77
CA ALA A 2 52.87 -31.05 36.20
C ALA A 2 51.86 -30.55 37.26
N ALA A 3 51.45 -29.29 37.17
CA ALA A 3 50.30 -28.76 37.88
C ALA A 3 49.53 -27.78 36.96
N THR A 4 48.22 -27.98 36.96
CA THR A 4 47.20 -27.60 35.98
C THR A 4 46.65 -26.18 36.15
N LEU A 5 46.37 -25.56 34.99
CA LEU A 5 45.19 -24.78 34.60
C LEU A 5 44.21 -24.27 35.68
N GLY A 6 43.92 -22.96 35.59
CA GLY A 6 42.72 -22.34 36.12
C GLY A 6 42.40 -21.04 35.37
N LEU A 7 41.73 -21.15 34.21
CA LEU A 7 41.17 -19.99 33.51
C LEU A 7 39.83 -19.62 34.15
N MET A 8 39.79 -18.50 34.85
CA MET A 8 38.57 -17.86 35.32
C MET A 8 37.84 -17.26 34.11
N ALA A 9 36.77 -17.93 33.65
CA ALA A 9 35.85 -17.37 32.67
C ALA A 9 34.87 -16.43 33.40
N CYS A 10 35.06 -15.12 33.25
CA CYS A 10 34.09 -14.12 33.68
C CYS A 10 32.85 -14.20 32.76
N ALA A 11 31.79 -14.85 33.23
CA ALA A 11 30.47 -14.81 32.58
C ALA A 11 29.90 -13.39 32.70
N ARG A 12 29.95 -12.64 31.59
CA ARG A 12 29.32 -11.32 31.47
C ARG A 12 27.81 -11.53 31.35
N GLN A 13 27.08 -11.34 32.45
CA GLN A 13 25.62 -11.31 32.45
C GLN A 13 25.14 -10.16 31.55
N VAL A 14 24.55 -10.50 30.41
CA VAL A 14 23.80 -9.57 29.57
C VAL A 14 22.40 -9.43 30.20
N PRO A 15 21.95 -8.24 30.60
CA PRO A 15 20.58 -8.07 31.08
C PRO A 15 19.61 -8.35 29.93
N ALA A 16 18.94 -9.50 30.00
CA ALA A 16 17.77 -9.79 29.18
C ALA A 16 16.60 -8.98 29.72
N SER A 17 16.41 -7.76 29.22
CA SER A 17 15.16 -6.99 29.36
C SER A 17 15.13 -5.86 28.33
N ALA A 18 15.14 -6.22 27.04
CA ALA A 18 14.49 -5.38 26.04
C ALA A 18 13.02 -5.83 26.04
N THR A 19 12.17 -5.08 26.75
CA THR A 19 10.72 -5.25 26.69
C THR A 19 10.30 -5.07 25.23
N PRO A 20 9.67 -6.05 24.58
CA PRO A 20 9.16 -5.83 23.23
C PRO A 20 8.10 -4.73 23.32
N THR A 21 8.31 -3.64 22.57
CA THR A 21 7.31 -2.60 22.37
C THR A 21 6.05 -3.31 21.88
N SER A 22 4.97 -3.24 22.65
CA SER A 22 3.70 -3.92 22.33
C SER A 22 3.21 -3.41 20.99
N THR A 23 3.36 -4.21 19.93
CA THR A 23 2.68 -3.99 18.67
C THR A 23 1.18 -4.09 18.95
N SER A 24 0.43 -3.04 18.60
CA SER A 24 -1.04 -3.08 18.68
C SER A 24 -1.51 -4.32 17.94
N THR A 25 -2.35 -5.13 18.57
CA THR A 25 -2.89 -6.36 17.95
C THR A 25 -4.22 -6.09 17.23
N GLU A 26 -4.80 -4.90 17.39
CA GLU A 26 -6.06 -4.54 16.75
C GLU A 26 -5.85 -4.01 15.33
N PRO A 27 -6.66 -4.45 14.34
CA PRO A 27 -6.64 -3.87 13.01
C PRO A 27 -6.92 -2.37 13.03
N ARG A 28 -6.09 -1.60 12.33
CA ARG A 28 -6.25 -0.16 12.16
C ARG A 28 -6.72 0.15 10.74
N ALA A 29 -7.93 0.66 10.61
CA ALA A 29 -8.47 1.15 9.35
C ALA A 29 -8.23 2.65 9.18
N VAL A 30 -7.78 3.06 7.99
CA VAL A 30 -7.54 4.45 7.62
C VAL A 30 -8.18 4.71 6.26
N ARG A 31 -9.09 5.68 6.18
CA ARG A 31 -9.69 6.04 4.89
C ARG A 31 -8.67 6.74 4.01
N LEU A 32 -8.49 6.22 2.79
CA LEU A 32 -7.69 6.80 1.72
C LEU A 32 -8.54 7.66 0.79
N LEU A 33 -9.64 7.11 0.28
CA LEU A 33 -10.53 7.81 -0.66
C LEU A 33 -11.97 7.73 -0.17
N LEU A 34 -12.73 8.77 -0.50
CA LEU A 34 -14.17 8.82 -0.34
C LEU A 34 -14.83 8.33 -1.63
N ASP A 35 -15.94 7.62 -1.49
CA ASP A 35 -16.83 7.32 -2.61
C ASP A 35 -17.12 8.60 -3.40
N THR A 36 -16.75 8.57 -4.66
CA THR A 36 -16.85 9.71 -5.58
C THR A 36 -17.78 9.32 -6.72
N PRO A 37 -18.92 10.03 -6.88
CA PRO A 37 -19.91 9.65 -7.86
C PRO A 37 -19.35 9.71 -9.28
N ALA A 38 -19.93 8.88 -10.13
CA ALA A 38 -19.65 8.82 -11.55
C ALA A 38 -19.74 10.19 -12.22
N ARG A 39 -18.67 10.57 -12.92
CA ARG A 39 -18.60 11.80 -13.72
C ARG A 39 -17.92 11.53 -15.04
N GLU A 40 -18.46 12.11 -16.10
CA GLU A 40 -17.85 12.10 -17.42
C GLU A 40 -16.40 12.62 -17.35
N THR A 41 -15.46 11.82 -17.84
CA THR A 41 -14.02 12.03 -17.65
C THR A 41 -13.58 13.37 -18.20
N HIS A 42 -14.07 13.77 -19.36
CA HIS A 42 -13.75 15.06 -19.98
C HIS A 42 -14.19 16.28 -19.14
N THR A 43 -15.10 16.10 -18.16
CA THR A 43 -15.53 17.16 -17.23
C THR A 43 -14.64 17.29 -16.00
N LEU A 44 -13.70 16.36 -15.78
CA LEU A 44 -12.71 16.40 -14.72
C LEU A 44 -11.58 17.35 -15.14
N THR A 45 -11.46 18.51 -14.51
CA THR A 45 -10.54 19.57 -14.98
C THR A 45 -9.08 19.38 -14.54
N LYS A 46 -8.83 18.54 -13.53
CA LYS A 46 -7.48 18.32 -12.99
C LYS A 46 -6.82 17.15 -13.71
N LEU A 47 -5.63 17.38 -14.25
CA LEU A 47 -4.78 16.37 -14.88
C LEU A 47 -3.63 15.94 -13.95
N ARG A 48 -3.08 14.75 -14.19
CA ARG A 48 -1.76 14.35 -13.70
C ARG A 48 -0.75 14.40 -14.83
N GLU A 49 -0.22 15.59 -15.07
CA GLU A 49 0.72 15.87 -16.17
C GLU A 49 2.07 15.16 -16.02
N ASP A 50 2.38 14.69 -14.81
CA ASP A 50 3.55 13.87 -14.49
C ASP A 50 3.36 12.39 -14.85
N ILE A 51 2.19 12.01 -15.36
CA ILE A 51 1.80 10.63 -15.69
C ILE A 51 1.41 10.54 -17.17
N GLU A 52 1.88 9.47 -17.79
CA GLU A 52 1.50 9.09 -19.14
C GLU A 52 1.03 7.64 -19.15
N VAL A 53 -0.15 7.39 -19.70
CA VAL A 53 -0.68 6.06 -19.92
C VAL A 53 -0.47 5.70 -21.39
N ASP A 54 0.03 4.50 -21.67
CA ASP A 54 0.08 3.93 -23.02
C ASP A 54 -1.31 3.46 -23.47
N ALA A 55 -2.24 4.40 -23.42
CA ALA A 55 -3.62 4.22 -23.75
C ALA A 55 -3.77 3.88 -25.24
N THR A 56 -4.41 2.75 -25.53
CA THR A 56 -4.88 2.44 -26.88
C THR A 56 -6.17 3.18 -27.21
N GLU A 57 -6.96 3.49 -26.18
CA GLU A 57 -8.19 4.25 -26.20
C GLU A 57 -8.15 5.30 -25.07
N GLY A 58 -8.64 6.52 -25.33
CA GLY A 58 -8.68 7.59 -24.33
C GLY A 58 -7.50 8.57 -24.37
N GLU A 59 -7.45 9.43 -23.36
CA GLU A 59 -6.39 10.43 -23.19
C GLU A 59 -5.13 9.80 -22.58
N ARG A 60 -3.94 10.13 -23.12
CA ARG A 60 -2.65 9.66 -22.55
C ARG A 60 -2.38 10.25 -21.18
N THR A 61 -2.82 11.48 -20.93
CA THR A 61 -2.66 12.13 -19.62
C THR A 61 -3.94 11.91 -18.81
N PRO A 62 -3.89 11.18 -17.69
CA PRO A 62 -5.09 10.85 -16.94
C PRO A 62 -5.60 12.06 -16.14
N ARG A 63 -6.91 12.07 -15.94
CA ARG A 63 -7.63 13.05 -15.12
C ARG A 63 -7.86 12.54 -13.71
N VAL A 64 -7.86 13.46 -12.76
CA VAL A 64 -8.04 13.15 -11.34
C VAL A 64 -9.53 13.07 -11.01
N VAL A 65 -9.96 11.89 -10.57
CA VAL A 65 -11.29 11.65 -9.99
C VAL A 65 -11.31 12.07 -8.53
N ALA A 66 -10.36 11.55 -7.75
CA ALA A 66 -10.23 11.83 -6.31
C ALA A 66 -8.78 11.69 -5.85
N THR A 67 -8.44 12.35 -4.76
CA THR A 67 -7.14 12.20 -4.09
C THR A 67 -7.35 12.17 -2.59
N GLY A 68 -6.60 11.33 -1.89
CA GLY A 68 -6.52 11.38 -0.44
C GLY A 68 -5.21 10.78 0.05
N GLN A 69 -4.92 11.03 1.31
CA GLN A 69 -3.64 10.69 1.91
C GLN A 69 -3.85 10.32 3.38
N THR A 70 -3.14 9.30 3.84
CA THR A 70 -3.18 8.91 5.25
C THR A 70 -2.47 9.93 6.15
N PRO A 71 -2.78 9.96 7.46
CA PRO A 71 -1.81 10.45 8.44
C PRO A 71 -0.52 9.62 8.39
N THR A 72 0.51 10.02 9.12
CA THR A 72 1.72 9.20 9.29
C THR A 72 1.38 7.88 9.97
N LEU A 73 1.84 6.79 9.38
CA LEU A 73 1.67 5.40 9.82
C LEU A 73 3.03 4.73 10.00
N SER A 74 3.02 3.59 10.68
CA SER A 74 4.11 2.63 10.76
C SER A 74 3.53 1.26 10.46
N LEU A 75 4.33 0.37 9.84
CA LEU A 75 3.85 -0.96 9.47
C LEU A 75 3.84 -1.87 10.69
N ASP A 76 4.85 -1.77 11.57
CA ASP A 76 4.92 -2.46 12.86
C ASP A 76 4.61 -3.97 12.76
N GLY A 77 5.11 -4.61 11.70
CA GLY A 77 4.90 -6.05 11.41
C GLY A 77 3.48 -6.43 10.96
N HIS A 78 2.62 -5.45 10.67
CA HIS A 78 1.29 -5.67 10.13
C HIS A 78 1.34 -5.91 8.62
N ARG A 79 0.28 -6.52 8.09
CA ARG A 79 -0.03 -6.50 6.67
C ARG A 79 -0.91 -5.31 6.34
N ALA A 80 -0.75 -4.80 5.14
CA ALA A 80 -1.42 -3.62 4.63
C ALA A 80 -2.21 -3.99 3.37
N ARG A 81 -3.54 -3.94 3.47
CA ARG A 81 -4.47 -4.32 2.40
C ARG A 81 -5.54 -3.25 2.19
N LEU A 82 -6.06 -3.16 0.95
CA LEU A 82 -7.13 -2.22 0.60
C LEU A 82 -8.53 -2.85 0.74
N TYR A 83 -9.47 -2.06 1.23
CA TYR A 83 -10.87 -2.45 1.46
C TYR A 83 -11.81 -1.31 1.10
N GLY A 84 -13.08 -1.63 0.83
CA GLY A 84 -14.14 -0.64 0.58
C GLY A 84 -14.74 -0.02 1.84
N ASP A 85 -14.44 -0.57 3.02
CA ASP A 85 -14.95 -0.05 4.29
C ASP A 85 -13.97 -0.22 5.44
N ALA A 86 -14.21 0.52 6.53
CA ALA A 86 -13.39 0.45 7.73
C ALA A 86 -13.48 -0.91 8.45
N LYS A 87 -14.52 -1.70 8.21
CA LYS A 87 -14.72 -3.02 8.84
C LYS A 87 -13.97 -4.13 8.10
N GLY A 88 -13.42 -3.86 6.92
CA GLY A 88 -12.68 -4.84 6.13
C GLY A 88 -13.58 -5.91 5.48
N THR A 89 -14.82 -5.55 5.18
CA THR A 89 -15.82 -6.48 4.64
C THR A 89 -16.15 -6.24 3.18
N LEU A 90 -15.92 -5.03 2.67
CA LEU A 90 -16.20 -4.68 1.29
C LEU A 90 -14.92 -4.66 0.43
N GLY A 91 -15.07 -5.04 -0.84
CA GLY A 91 -14.08 -4.80 -1.88
C GLY A 91 -14.04 -3.34 -2.34
N ILE A 92 -13.11 -3.02 -3.25
CA ILE A 92 -13.00 -1.68 -3.85
C ILE A 92 -13.36 -1.70 -5.33
N ALA A 93 -13.83 -0.55 -5.82
CA ALA A 93 -14.07 -0.32 -7.25
C ALA A 93 -13.39 0.98 -7.69
N VAL A 94 -12.73 0.94 -8.84
CA VAL A 94 -12.13 2.09 -9.53
C VAL A 94 -12.36 1.91 -11.02
N ASP A 95 -12.72 2.97 -11.74
CA ASP A 95 -12.98 2.82 -13.19
C ASP A 95 -11.66 2.56 -13.93
N ASN A 96 -10.77 3.54 -14.10
CA ASN A 96 -9.45 3.17 -14.63
C ASN A 96 -8.51 2.65 -13.55
N PHE A 97 -7.84 3.51 -12.78
CA PHE A 97 -6.86 3.01 -11.81
C PHE A 97 -6.61 3.93 -10.63
N LEU A 98 -6.10 3.36 -9.56
CA LEU A 98 -5.49 4.07 -8.45
C LEU A 98 -3.99 4.18 -8.71
N LEU A 99 -3.43 5.38 -8.59
CA LEU A 99 -2.02 5.55 -8.30
C LEU A 99 -1.84 5.58 -6.78
N LEU A 100 -1.04 4.65 -6.28
CA LEU A 100 -0.55 4.63 -4.91
C LEU A 100 0.86 5.20 -4.87
N GLU A 101 1.09 6.15 -3.97
CA GLU A 101 2.40 6.73 -3.71
C GLU A 101 2.71 6.59 -2.22
N VAL A 102 3.86 6.03 -1.89
CA VAL A 102 4.36 5.93 -0.51
C VAL A 102 5.28 7.11 -0.28
N LEU A 103 4.97 7.93 0.72
CA LEU A 103 5.74 9.09 1.11
C LEU A 103 6.49 8.80 2.40
N ASP A 104 7.75 9.23 2.48
CA ASP A 104 8.53 9.17 3.72
C ASP A 104 8.16 10.32 4.69
N ALA A 105 8.84 10.37 5.84
CA ALA A 105 8.64 11.40 6.85
C ALA A 105 8.93 12.85 6.37
N SER A 106 9.67 13.02 5.26
CA SER A 106 9.93 14.31 4.63
C SER A 106 8.88 14.69 3.56
N GLY A 107 7.94 13.78 3.27
CA GLY A 107 6.96 13.94 2.21
C GLY A 107 7.50 13.60 0.82
N GLN A 108 8.67 12.98 0.72
CA GLN A 108 9.24 12.52 -0.55
C GLN A 108 8.63 11.18 -0.94
N VAL A 109 8.27 11.03 -2.22
CA VAL A 109 7.73 9.76 -2.72
C VAL A 109 8.87 8.75 -2.89
N THR A 110 8.79 7.62 -2.21
CA THR A 110 9.82 6.57 -2.20
C THR A 110 9.43 5.33 -3.01
N ARG A 111 8.13 5.06 -3.16
CA ARG A 111 7.58 3.95 -3.95
C ARG A 111 6.27 4.38 -4.61
N ARG A 112 5.95 3.73 -5.73
CA ARG A 112 4.71 3.92 -6.46
C ARG A 112 4.17 2.58 -6.95
N ALA A 113 2.86 2.49 -7.08
CA ALA A 113 2.19 1.36 -7.72
C ALA A 113 0.87 1.81 -8.34
N THR A 114 0.39 1.03 -9.31
CA THR A 114 -0.94 1.17 -9.88
C THR A 114 -1.83 -0.01 -9.51
N VAL A 115 -3.13 0.24 -9.33
CA VAL A 115 -4.14 -0.79 -9.08
C VAL A 115 -5.35 -0.47 -9.93
N GLY A 116 -5.78 -1.37 -10.81
CA GLY A 116 -6.98 -1.14 -11.61
C GLY A 116 -6.90 -1.69 -13.03
N PHE A 117 -7.79 -1.19 -13.87
CA PHE A 117 -7.83 -1.48 -15.30
C PHE A 117 -7.10 -0.38 -16.09
N THR A 118 -5.80 -0.60 -16.33
CA THR A 118 -4.95 0.32 -17.11
C THR A 118 -3.92 -0.45 -17.94
N GLU A 119 -3.51 0.15 -19.07
CA GLU A 119 -2.24 -0.17 -19.73
C GLU A 119 -1.04 0.32 -18.91
N ALA A 120 0.16 0.18 -19.47
CA ALA A 120 1.39 0.65 -18.85
C ALA A 120 1.30 2.15 -18.50
N VAL A 121 1.54 2.44 -17.23
CA VAL A 121 1.56 3.80 -16.69
C VAL A 121 3.01 4.20 -16.48
N HIS A 122 3.40 5.36 -17.00
CA HIS A 122 4.74 5.89 -16.97
C HIS A 122 4.79 7.20 -16.19
N MET A 123 5.89 7.41 -15.48
CA MET A 123 6.26 8.70 -14.89
C MET A 123 7.67 9.05 -15.37
N GLY A 124 7.74 9.98 -16.33
CA GLY A 124 8.97 10.24 -17.06
C GLY A 124 9.40 9.02 -17.89
N ARG A 125 10.55 8.42 -17.57
CA ARG A 125 11.08 7.24 -18.29
C ARG A 125 10.82 5.92 -17.57
N GLU A 126 10.21 5.97 -16.38
CA GLU A 126 9.99 4.80 -15.55
C GLU A 126 8.55 4.34 -15.69
N GLN A 127 8.37 3.04 -15.94
CA GLN A 127 7.06 2.41 -15.83
C GLN A 127 6.76 2.16 -14.35
N VAL A 128 5.54 2.50 -13.93
CA VAL A 128 5.04 2.24 -12.59
C VAL A 128 4.52 0.81 -12.52
N ASP A 129 4.96 0.06 -11.52
CA ASP A 129 4.53 -1.32 -11.30
C ASP A 129 3.02 -1.39 -11.02
N SER A 130 2.40 -2.53 -11.36
CA SER A 130 1.00 -2.81 -11.06
C SER A 130 0.89 -3.83 -9.94
N VAL A 131 -0.04 -3.61 -9.02
CA VAL A 131 -0.36 -4.52 -7.92
C VAL A 131 -1.75 -5.11 -8.15
N GLY A 132 -1.82 -6.44 -8.09
CA GLY A 132 -3.03 -7.20 -8.36
C GLY A 132 -3.28 -7.44 -9.85
N ARG A 133 -4.48 -7.90 -10.16
CA ARG A 133 -4.92 -8.16 -11.54
C ARG A 133 -5.44 -6.87 -12.20
N ARG A 134 -5.46 -6.86 -13.53
CA ARG A 134 -6.10 -5.79 -14.31
C ARG A 134 -7.63 -5.92 -14.22
N ALA A 135 -8.28 -5.11 -13.40
CA ALA A 135 -9.71 -5.17 -13.14
C ALA A 135 -10.29 -3.85 -12.62
N PHE A 136 -11.60 -3.68 -12.78
CA PHE A 136 -12.38 -2.55 -12.24
C PHE A 136 -12.81 -2.74 -10.78
N ASN A 137 -12.90 -4.00 -10.34
CA ASN A 137 -13.39 -4.38 -9.01
C ASN A 137 -12.45 -5.42 -8.40
N PHE A 138 -12.21 -5.27 -7.11
CA PHE A 138 -11.35 -6.13 -6.31
C PHE A 138 -12.09 -6.59 -5.06
N GLU A 139 -11.91 -7.85 -4.68
CA GLU A 139 -12.49 -8.40 -3.46
C GLU A 139 -11.90 -7.74 -2.20
N ALA A 140 -12.59 -7.89 -1.07
CA ALA A 140 -12.14 -7.37 0.21
C ALA A 140 -10.74 -7.89 0.55
N GLY A 141 -9.76 -6.97 0.67
CA GLY A 141 -8.38 -7.32 0.99
C GLY A 141 -7.59 -8.00 -0.12
N GLU A 142 -8.12 -8.07 -1.36
CA GLU A 142 -7.41 -8.66 -2.51
C GLU A 142 -6.11 -7.91 -2.82
N VAL A 143 -6.14 -6.58 -2.70
CA VAL A 143 -5.00 -5.72 -3.02
C VAL A 143 -4.09 -5.60 -1.79
N ASP A 144 -3.01 -6.39 -1.78
CA ASP A 144 -1.98 -6.39 -0.74
C ASP A 144 -0.81 -5.47 -1.14
N ILE A 145 -0.64 -4.39 -0.39
CA ILE A 145 0.41 -3.39 -0.63
C ILE A 145 1.54 -3.45 0.39
N THR A 146 1.56 -4.48 1.25
CA THR A 146 2.54 -4.62 2.34
C THR A 146 3.98 -4.46 1.84
N HIS A 147 4.29 -5.07 0.69
CA HIS A 147 5.62 -5.05 0.07
C HIS A 147 6.07 -3.67 -0.44
N LEU A 148 5.15 -2.70 -0.57
CA LEU A 148 5.48 -1.33 -0.97
C LEU A 148 5.90 -0.46 0.23
N LEU A 149 5.54 -0.88 1.45
CA LEU A 149 5.65 -0.05 2.65
C LEU A 149 6.97 -0.33 3.37
N PRO A 150 7.59 0.69 3.99
CA PRO A 150 8.78 0.46 4.80
C PRO A 150 8.43 -0.28 6.10
N ASP A 151 9.19 -1.34 6.40
CA ASP A 151 8.94 -2.20 7.57
C ASP A 151 9.07 -1.46 8.90
N SER A 152 10.07 -0.58 9.02
CA SER A 152 10.50 0.02 10.29
C SER A 152 10.52 1.55 10.29
N ALA A 153 10.19 2.20 9.17
CA ALA A 153 10.20 3.66 9.05
C ALA A 153 8.77 4.21 8.94
N PRO A 154 8.50 5.42 9.48
CA PRO A 154 7.22 6.07 9.29
C PRO A 154 6.96 6.41 7.81
N PHE A 155 5.71 6.30 7.38
CA PHE A 155 5.29 6.60 6.02
C PHE A 155 3.89 7.22 5.96
N GLN A 156 3.54 7.77 4.80
CA GLN A 156 2.16 8.07 4.43
C GLN A 156 1.85 7.37 3.10
N VAL A 157 0.59 7.03 2.88
CA VAL A 157 0.12 6.55 1.58
C VAL A 157 -0.79 7.60 0.98
N ARG A 158 -0.47 8.06 -0.23
CA ARG A 158 -1.34 8.90 -1.05
C ARG A 158 -1.95 8.03 -2.13
N ALA A 159 -3.27 8.05 -2.24
CA ALA A 159 -4.01 7.42 -3.32
C ALA A 159 -4.61 8.50 -4.21
N THR A 160 -4.48 8.33 -5.52
CA THR A 160 -5.15 9.17 -6.53
C THR A 160 -5.93 8.27 -7.47
N ALA A 161 -7.25 8.39 -7.50
CA ALA A 161 -8.06 7.75 -8.53
C ALA A 161 -7.95 8.54 -9.84
N LEU A 162 -7.59 7.84 -10.90
CA LEU A 162 -7.24 8.39 -12.20
C LEU A 162 -8.05 7.74 -13.30
N ASP A 163 -8.42 8.56 -14.28
CA ASP A 163 -9.29 8.17 -15.37
C ASP A 163 -8.83 8.71 -16.72
N THR A 164 -8.89 7.89 -17.78
CA THR A 164 -8.40 8.26 -19.11
C THR A 164 -9.53 8.40 -20.14
N TRP A 165 -10.73 7.88 -19.88
CA TRP A 165 -11.88 7.99 -20.80
C TRP A 165 -13.21 7.57 -20.16
N GLY A 166 -14.32 7.93 -20.81
CA GLY A 166 -15.64 7.49 -20.36
C GLY A 166 -16.05 8.19 -19.06
N VAL A 167 -16.15 7.43 -17.96
CA VAL A 167 -16.75 7.89 -16.70
C VAL A 167 -15.90 7.52 -15.49
N GLY A 168 -15.10 8.47 -15.02
CA GLY A 168 -14.35 8.33 -13.78
C GLY A 168 -15.24 8.21 -12.53
N ARG A 169 -14.98 7.16 -11.74
CA ARG A 169 -15.52 6.96 -10.39
C ARG A 169 -14.56 6.15 -9.53
N VAL A 170 -14.74 6.23 -8.22
CA VAL A 170 -14.06 5.36 -7.25
C VAL A 170 -14.98 5.16 -6.06
N SER A 171 -15.02 3.94 -5.52
CA SER A 171 -15.70 3.66 -4.25
C SER A 171 -14.93 4.28 -3.07
N ASP A 172 -15.45 4.13 -1.86
CA ASP A 172 -14.61 4.28 -0.68
C ASP A 172 -13.39 3.35 -0.78
N VAL A 173 -12.24 3.82 -0.30
CA VAL A 173 -11.02 3.03 -0.19
C VAL A 173 -10.43 3.26 1.19
N TYR A 174 -10.20 2.17 1.91
CA TYR A 174 -9.58 2.12 3.22
C TYR A 174 -8.31 1.28 3.16
N LEU A 175 -7.26 1.78 3.80
CA LEU A 175 -6.07 1.00 4.13
C LEU A 175 -6.29 0.37 5.51
N LEU A 176 -6.26 -0.96 5.58
CA LEU A 176 -6.28 -1.68 6.86
C LEU A 176 -4.90 -2.26 7.14
N LEU A 177 -4.37 -1.92 8.30
CA LEU A 177 -3.19 -2.54 8.89
C LEU A 177 -3.66 -3.60 9.89
N ALA A 178 -3.39 -4.87 9.63
CA ALA A 178 -3.79 -5.98 10.52
C ALA A 178 -2.59 -6.90 10.80
N PRO A 179 -2.50 -7.52 11.99
CA PRO A 179 -1.44 -8.48 12.26
C PRO A 179 -1.43 -9.58 11.19
N GLY A 180 -0.24 -9.99 10.73
CA GLY A 180 -0.15 -11.10 9.80
C GLY A 180 -0.76 -12.38 10.41
N SER A 181 -1.74 -12.98 9.73
CA SER A 181 -2.21 -14.32 10.10
C SER A 181 -1.05 -15.31 9.94
N ARG A 182 -0.78 -16.10 10.98
CA ARG A 182 0.23 -17.17 10.95
C ARG A 182 -0.08 -18.24 9.89
N ALA A 183 -1.35 -18.34 9.47
CA ALA A 183 -1.85 -19.32 8.51
C ALA A 183 -1.22 -19.16 7.11
N ASP A 184 -1.00 -17.93 6.63
CA ASP A 184 -0.46 -17.70 5.29
C ASP A 184 1.03 -18.04 5.16
N ASN A 185 1.73 -18.33 6.28
CA ASN A 185 3.14 -18.73 6.29
C ASN A 185 3.34 -20.25 6.35
N ASP A 186 2.30 -21.05 6.63
CA ASP A 186 2.40 -22.51 6.73
C ASP A 186 2.14 -23.23 5.39
N ASP A 187 1.36 -22.63 4.48
CA ASP A 187 1.08 -23.22 3.15
C ASP A 187 2.31 -23.38 2.23
N LEU A 188 3.43 -22.75 2.58
CA LEU A 188 4.72 -22.89 1.87
C LEU A 188 5.68 -23.89 2.54
N ARG A 189 5.30 -24.52 3.66
CA ARG A 189 6.13 -25.52 4.36
C ARG A 189 5.71 -26.96 4.08
N ASP A 190 4.54 -27.14 3.48
CA ASP A 190 3.98 -28.46 3.16
C ASP A 190 4.01 -28.80 1.65
N GLN A 191 4.95 -28.21 0.88
CA GLN A 191 5.25 -28.61 -0.51
C GLN A 191 6.66 -29.19 -0.67
#